data_AF-A0A3Q2EB66-F1
#
_entry.id   AF-A0A3Q2EB66-F1
#
_cell.length_a   1.000
_cell.length_b   1.000
_cell.length_c   1.000
_cell.angle_alpha   90.00
_cell.angle_beta   90.00
_cell.angle_gamma   90.00
#
_symmetry.space_group_name_H-M   'P 1'
#
loop_
_entity.id
_entity.type
_entity.pdbx_description
1 polymer ?
#
loop_
_entity_poly.entity_id
_entity_poly.type
_entity_poly.pdbx_seq_one_letter_code
_entity_poly.pdbx_strand_id
1 'polypeptide(L)'
;ELRKFWRSTGFPPLPHSQADQFDLSTDQQLNLAYVGSVPHGGIQQVRIHWMLELISTVGGKPQYNFTKLDQLINLLSVNGLHPFELMGSVSNSFTDLEDKAQVVEWRNLVYLLAKRYIERYGLETVSQWNFETWNEPNNHDFDNVSMSVQFLNYYDACSEGLRAASPLLRFGGPGDSCHSPPRSPYCWAMLQHCYNGTNYFTGETGVRLDYIALHKKVSSDQVIKQHQDLLADPNSTVNYTLLSNDNAFLSYHPHPFTQRTLTARFQVNNTQPPHVQLLRKPVLSVMGLLALL
;
A
#
# COMPACT_ATOMS: atom_id res chain seq x y z
N GLU A 1 23.95 4.15 14.01
CA GLU A 1 22.68 3.64 14.59
C GLU A 1 22.10 2.61 13.61
N LEU A 2 21.68 1.44 14.08
CA LEU A 2 21.07 0.42 13.22
C LEU A 2 19.58 0.75 13.01
N ARG A 3 19.18 1.05 11.78
CA ARG A 3 17.77 1.30 11.44
C ARG A 3 17.05 0.01 11.08
N LYS A 4 15.86 -0.22 11.64
CA LYS A 4 14.98 -1.36 11.31
C LYS A 4 14.15 -1.07 10.06
N PHE A 5 14.80 -1.09 8.90
CA PHE A 5 14.17 -0.75 7.61
C PHE A 5 13.27 -1.87 7.04
N TRP A 6 13.23 -3.06 7.63
CA TRP A 6 12.53 -4.24 7.09
C TRP A 6 11.12 -4.49 7.64
N ARG A 7 10.57 -3.59 8.44
CA ARG A 7 9.36 -3.80 9.26
C ARG A 7 8.05 -3.63 8.48
N SER A 8 8.00 -4.18 7.27
CA SER A 8 6.88 -4.05 6.34
C SER A 8 6.55 -5.39 5.66
N THR A 9 5.26 -5.62 5.46
CA THR A 9 4.72 -6.71 4.65
C THR A 9 3.61 -6.20 3.73
N GLY A 10 2.90 -7.09 3.03
CA GLY A 10 1.84 -6.71 2.10
C GLY A 10 1.05 -7.88 1.51
N PHE A 11 -0.12 -7.55 0.97
CA PHE A 11 -1.00 -8.44 0.23
C PHE A 11 -2.05 -7.64 -0.60
N PRO A 12 -2.62 -8.22 -1.66
CA PRO A 12 -3.87 -7.78 -2.28
C PRO A 12 -5.08 -8.62 -1.83
N PRO A 13 -6.30 -8.05 -1.78
CA PRO A 13 -7.53 -8.81 -1.79
C PRO A 13 -7.87 -9.32 -3.20
N LEU A 14 -8.50 -10.49 -3.31
CA LEU A 14 -9.06 -11.00 -4.58
C LEU A 14 -10.42 -11.68 -4.34
N PRO A 15 -11.45 -11.43 -5.16
CA PRO A 15 -11.53 -10.41 -6.23
C PRO A 15 -11.71 -8.98 -5.67
N HIS A 16 -11.24 -7.95 -6.40
CA HIS A 16 -11.21 -6.55 -5.91
C HIS A 16 -12.61 -6.01 -5.53
N SER A 17 -13.65 -6.36 -6.31
CA SER A 17 -15.04 -5.93 -6.07
C SER A 17 -15.68 -6.52 -4.81
N GLN A 18 -15.03 -7.52 -4.20
CA GLN A 18 -15.43 -8.12 -2.92
C GLN A 18 -14.27 -8.05 -1.92
N ALA A 19 -13.43 -7.02 -2.04
CA ALA A 19 -12.29 -6.83 -1.15
C ALA A 19 -12.71 -6.85 0.32
N ASP A 20 -13.90 -6.37 0.65
CA ASP A 20 -14.45 -6.40 2.00
C ASP A 20 -14.66 -7.81 2.55
N GLN A 21 -15.10 -8.74 1.71
CA GLN A 21 -15.27 -10.14 2.11
C GLN A 21 -13.93 -10.81 2.41
N PHE A 22 -12.84 -10.34 1.80
CA PHE A 22 -11.50 -10.83 2.06
C PHE A 22 -10.85 -10.10 3.25
N ASP A 23 -10.76 -8.77 3.18
CA ASP A 23 -10.05 -7.91 4.14
C ASP A 23 -10.66 -7.95 5.54
N LEU A 24 -11.98 -8.13 5.63
CA LEU A 24 -12.72 -8.18 6.88
C LEU A 24 -13.08 -9.61 7.31
N SER A 25 -12.65 -10.62 6.55
CA SER A 25 -12.86 -12.03 6.89
C SER A 25 -12.24 -12.41 8.23
N THR A 26 -12.77 -13.46 8.86
CA THR A 26 -12.15 -14.07 10.04
C THR A 26 -10.72 -14.52 9.75
N ASP A 27 -10.45 -15.05 8.54
CA ASP A 27 -9.12 -15.44 8.11
C ASP A 27 -8.14 -14.27 8.20
N GLN A 28 -8.53 -13.10 7.69
CA GLN A 28 -7.67 -11.94 7.66
C GLN A 28 -7.52 -11.27 9.03
N GLN A 29 -8.56 -11.30 9.86
CA GLN A 29 -8.46 -10.90 11.26
C GLN A 29 -7.41 -11.74 12.01
N LEU A 30 -7.43 -13.06 11.85
CA LEU A 30 -6.40 -13.94 12.41
C LEU A 30 -5.02 -13.63 11.82
N ASN A 31 -4.95 -13.43 10.50
CA ASN A 31 -3.68 -13.19 9.81
C ASN A 31 -3.00 -11.91 10.31
N LEU A 32 -3.75 -10.81 10.40
CA LEU A 32 -3.25 -9.54 10.92
C LEU A 32 -2.90 -9.61 12.41
N ALA A 33 -3.60 -10.43 13.20
CA ALA A 33 -3.19 -10.73 14.57
C ALA A 33 -1.83 -11.44 14.63
N TYR A 34 -1.57 -12.41 13.75
CA TYR A 34 -0.25 -13.03 13.62
C TYR A 34 0.83 -12.02 13.18
N VAL A 35 0.52 -11.15 12.23
CA VAL A 35 1.45 -10.08 11.78
C VAL A 35 1.77 -9.10 12.92
N GLY A 36 0.76 -8.61 13.63
CA GLY A 36 0.92 -7.70 14.77
C GLY A 36 1.54 -8.34 16.02
N SER A 37 1.50 -9.68 16.13
CA SER A 37 2.09 -10.42 17.26
C SER A 37 3.61 -10.45 17.27
N VAL A 38 4.27 -9.97 16.21
CA VAL A 38 5.74 -9.92 16.15
C VAL A 38 6.24 -8.95 17.24
N PRO A 39 7.12 -9.39 18.16
CA PRO A 39 7.52 -8.59 19.31
C PRO A 39 8.20 -7.28 18.90
N HIS A 40 8.14 -6.28 19.78
CA HIS A 40 8.82 -4.97 19.61
C HIS A 40 8.46 -4.25 18.30
N GLY A 41 7.26 -4.49 17.76
CA GLY A 41 6.83 -3.94 16.48
C GLY A 41 7.75 -4.39 15.35
N GLY A 42 8.13 -5.68 15.31
CA GLY A 42 8.99 -6.23 14.25
C GLY A 42 8.36 -6.19 12.85
N ILE A 43 7.03 -6.00 12.78
CA ILE A 43 6.29 -5.56 11.61
C ILE A 43 5.35 -4.43 12.06
N GLN A 44 5.29 -3.33 11.31
CA GLN A 44 4.42 -2.19 11.61
C GLN A 44 3.59 -1.75 10.41
N GLN A 45 4.09 -1.96 9.20
CA GLN A 45 3.41 -1.58 7.97
C GLN A 45 2.84 -2.80 7.23
N VAL A 46 1.63 -2.66 6.68
CA VAL A 46 1.03 -3.62 5.76
C VAL A 46 0.60 -2.91 4.46
N ARG A 47 1.19 -3.31 3.32
CA ARG A 47 0.80 -2.88 1.97
C ARG A 47 -0.47 -3.58 1.58
N ILE A 48 -1.56 -2.85 1.44
CA ILE A 48 -2.84 -3.45 1.07
C ILE A 48 -3.29 -2.82 -0.24
N HIS A 49 -3.41 -3.65 -1.27
CA HIS A 49 -3.93 -3.22 -2.56
C HIS A 49 -5.44 -3.00 -2.50
N TRP A 50 -5.95 -2.16 -3.38
CA TRP A 50 -7.40 -1.97 -3.58
C TRP A 50 -8.19 -1.53 -2.33
N MET A 51 -7.54 -0.95 -1.32
CA MET A 51 -8.22 -0.50 -0.09
C MET A 51 -9.36 0.49 -0.38
N LEU A 52 -9.27 1.29 -1.45
CA LEU A 52 -10.31 2.26 -1.78
C LEU A 52 -11.59 1.61 -2.33
N GLU A 53 -11.58 0.31 -2.65
CA GLU A 53 -12.81 -0.46 -2.93
C GLU A 53 -13.66 -0.72 -1.67
N LEU A 54 -13.09 -0.51 -0.47
CA LEU A 54 -13.86 -0.53 0.78
C LEU A 54 -14.65 0.77 1.00
N ILE A 55 -14.55 1.73 0.09
CA ILE A 55 -15.34 2.95 0.08
C ILE A 55 -16.44 2.79 -0.97
N SER A 56 -17.67 3.13 -0.60
CA SER A 56 -18.79 3.21 -1.55
C SER A 56 -19.38 4.62 -1.60
N THR A 57 -20.12 4.92 -2.66
CA THR A 57 -20.83 6.20 -2.79
C THR A 57 -22.27 6.09 -2.28
N VAL A 58 -22.80 7.18 -1.73
CA VAL A 58 -24.18 7.30 -1.23
C VAL A 58 -24.91 8.35 -2.06
N GLY A 59 -26.03 7.98 -2.69
CA GLY A 59 -26.94 8.96 -3.30
C GLY A 59 -26.42 9.72 -4.54
N GLY A 60 -25.38 9.22 -5.22
CA GLY A 60 -24.98 9.66 -6.57
C GLY A 60 -24.22 11.00 -6.69
N LYS A 61 -23.83 11.65 -5.58
CA LYS A 61 -22.96 12.87 -5.47
C LYS A 61 -22.23 12.86 -4.11
N PRO A 62 -21.16 13.64 -3.85
CA PRO A 62 -19.90 13.18 -3.21
C PRO A 62 -20.00 12.89 -1.70
N GLN A 63 -20.84 11.93 -1.34
CA GLN A 63 -20.94 11.36 -0.02
C GLN A 63 -20.37 9.95 -0.09
N TYR A 64 -19.30 9.75 0.66
CA TYR A 64 -18.59 8.48 0.74
C TYR A 64 -18.97 7.75 2.02
N ASN A 65 -19.22 6.46 1.89
CA ASN A 65 -19.38 5.56 3.00
C ASN A 65 -18.04 4.87 3.29
N PHE A 66 -17.39 5.28 4.37
CA PHE A 66 -16.11 4.75 4.84
C PHE A 66 -16.25 3.54 5.78
N THR A 67 -17.46 3.02 6.02
CA THR A 67 -17.70 2.04 7.10
C THR A 67 -16.78 0.81 7.02
N LYS A 68 -16.59 0.24 5.83
CA LYS A 68 -15.75 -0.96 5.65
C LYS A 68 -14.26 -0.62 5.75
N LEU A 69 -13.83 0.50 5.16
CA LEU A 69 -12.44 0.95 5.29
C LEU A 69 -12.10 1.25 6.75
N ASP A 70 -13.00 1.90 7.50
CA ASP A 70 -12.85 2.15 8.92
C ASP A 70 -12.67 0.87 9.73
N GLN A 71 -13.41 -0.19 9.39
CA GLN A 71 -13.26 -1.50 10.04
C GLN A 71 -11.86 -2.08 9.79
N LEU A 72 -11.37 -2.02 8.55
CA LEU A 72 -10.01 -2.46 8.21
C LEU A 72 -8.93 -1.62 8.92
N ILE A 73 -9.03 -0.30 8.89
CA ILE A 73 -8.04 0.58 9.53
C ILE A 73 -8.06 0.39 11.05
N ASN A 74 -9.24 0.19 11.64
CA ASN A 74 -9.35 -0.15 13.06
C ASN A 74 -8.69 -1.50 13.36
N LEU A 75 -8.93 -2.51 12.53
CA LEU A 75 -8.31 -3.84 12.65
C LEU A 75 -6.78 -3.77 12.58
N LEU A 76 -6.22 -2.95 11.69
CA LEU A 76 -4.77 -2.70 11.64
C LEU A 76 -4.29 -2.01 12.92
N SER A 77 -4.96 -0.93 13.32
CA SER A 77 -4.59 -0.11 14.47
C SER A 77 -4.56 -0.91 15.78
N VAL A 78 -5.58 -1.73 16.05
CA VAL A 78 -5.61 -2.56 17.28
C VAL A 78 -4.51 -3.63 17.31
N ASN A 79 -3.93 -3.97 16.15
CA ASN A 79 -2.79 -4.88 16.03
C ASN A 79 -1.44 -4.14 15.94
N GLY A 80 -1.41 -2.82 16.16
CA GLY A 80 -0.19 -2.02 16.06
C GLY A 80 0.34 -1.84 14.63
N LEU A 81 -0.54 -2.00 13.63
CA LEU A 81 -0.22 -1.95 12.21
C LEU A 81 -0.82 -0.69 11.55
N HIS A 82 -0.27 -0.28 10.41
CA HIS A 82 -0.79 0.83 9.61
C HIS A 82 -0.76 0.57 8.08
N PRO A 83 -1.71 1.15 7.32
CA PRO A 83 -1.88 0.96 5.87
C PRO A 83 -1.00 1.93 5.07
N PHE A 84 -1.06 1.85 3.73
CA PHE A 84 -0.29 2.79 2.91
C PHE A 84 -0.68 3.07 1.43
N GLU A 85 -1.62 2.40 0.76
CA GLU A 85 -1.84 2.61 -0.70
C GLU A 85 -3.15 3.34 -1.08
N LEU A 86 -3.09 4.27 -2.04
CA LEU A 86 -4.25 5.01 -2.59
C LEU A 86 -4.74 4.39 -3.91
N MET A 87 -5.16 3.12 -3.85
CA MET A 87 -5.53 2.31 -5.02
C MET A 87 -7.02 1.90 -4.97
N GLY A 88 -7.75 2.13 -6.07
CA GLY A 88 -9.13 1.68 -6.29
C GLY A 88 -9.99 2.65 -7.10
N SER A 89 -11.18 2.18 -7.50
CA SER A 89 -12.19 2.89 -8.29
C SER A 89 -13.37 3.40 -7.45
N VAL A 90 -13.42 3.05 -6.16
CA VAL A 90 -14.50 3.39 -5.21
C VAL A 90 -15.84 2.90 -5.75
N SER A 91 -15.98 1.58 -5.88
CA SER A 91 -17.17 0.95 -6.46
C SER A 91 -17.49 1.45 -7.87
N ASN A 92 -16.47 1.60 -8.74
CA ASN A 92 -16.57 2.15 -10.10
C ASN A 92 -17.11 3.60 -10.18
N SER A 93 -16.99 4.38 -9.10
CA SER A 93 -17.37 5.80 -9.13
C SER A 93 -16.33 6.65 -9.86
N PHE A 94 -15.08 6.18 -9.90
CA PHE A 94 -14.00 6.73 -10.70
C PHE A 94 -13.67 5.76 -11.83
N THR A 95 -13.81 6.23 -13.07
CA THR A 95 -13.63 5.43 -14.30
C THR A 95 -12.60 6.05 -15.24
N ASP A 96 -12.35 7.35 -15.11
CA ASP A 96 -11.47 8.09 -16.00
C ASP A 96 -10.79 9.23 -15.22
N LEU A 97 -9.53 9.02 -14.85
CA LEU A 97 -8.72 10.02 -14.16
C LEU A 97 -8.01 10.99 -15.12
N GLU A 98 -8.47 11.05 -16.37
CA GLU A 98 -8.22 12.14 -17.31
C GLU A 98 -9.36 13.18 -17.29
N ASP A 99 -10.58 12.77 -16.89
CA ASP A 99 -11.71 13.68 -16.74
C ASP A 99 -11.46 14.67 -15.58
N LYS A 100 -11.55 15.96 -15.90
CA LYS A 100 -11.23 17.03 -14.94
C LYS A 100 -12.13 16.98 -13.70
N ALA A 101 -13.40 16.60 -13.86
CA ALA A 101 -14.31 16.52 -12.72
C ALA A 101 -13.93 15.36 -11.81
N GLN A 102 -13.57 14.20 -12.37
CA GLN A 102 -13.07 13.06 -11.59
C GLN A 102 -11.73 13.34 -10.92
N VAL A 103 -10.80 14.06 -11.57
CA VAL A 103 -9.52 14.46 -10.96
C VAL A 103 -9.72 15.36 -9.74
N VAL A 104 -10.61 16.36 -9.85
CA VAL A 104 -10.96 17.24 -8.72
C VAL A 104 -11.66 16.46 -7.61
N GLU A 105 -12.55 15.54 -7.96
CA GLU A 105 -13.27 14.73 -6.99
C GLU A 105 -12.36 13.71 -6.30
N TRP A 106 -11.37 13.16 -7.00
CA TRP A 106 -10.34 12.29 -6.44
C TRP A 106 -9.50 13.04 -5.38
N ARG A 107 -9.10 14.27 -5.68
CA ARG A 107 -8.41 15.14 -4.71
C ARG A 107 -9.26 15.35 -3.45
N ASN A 108 -10.57 15.58 -3.61
CA ASN A 108 -11.49 15.75 -2.49
C ASN A 108 -11.62 14.46 -1.66
N LEU A 109 -11.74 13.30 -2.31
CA LEU A 109 -11.76 12.01 -1.64
C LEU A 109 -10.50 11.79 -0.79
N VAL A 110 -9.32 12.04 -1.35
CA VAL A 110 -8.04 11.88 -0.64
C VAL A 110 -7.97 12.83 0.57
N TYR A 111 -8.41 14.08 0.41
CA TYR A 111 -8.51 15.03 1.53
C TYR A 111 -9.45 14.52 2.63
N LEU A 112 -10.65 14.06 2.27
CA LEU A 112 -11.63 13.54 3.23
C LEU A 112 -11.13 12.30 3.96
N LEU A 113 -10.48 11.38 3.23
CA LEU A 113 -9.85 10.18 3.79
C LEU A 113 -8.78 10.54 4.82
N ALA A 114 -7.84 11.41 4.44
CA ALA A 114 -6.75 11.82 5.30
C ALA A 114 -7.25 12.56 6.54
N LYS A 115 -8.16 13.53 6.36
CA LYS A 115 -8.77 14.27 7.47
C LYS A 115 -9.50 13.34 8.44
N ARG A 116 -10.32 12.41 7.93
CA ARG A 116 -11.05 11.43 8.74
C ARG A 116 -10.12 10.63 9.64
N TYR A 117 -9.01 10.13 9.10
CA TYR A 117 -8.07 9.31 9.88
C TYR A 117 -7.17 10.14 10.80
N ILE A 118 -6.84 11.38 10.45
CA ILE A 118 -6.22 12.33 11.38
C ILE A 118 -7.14 12.58 12.58
N GLU A 119 -8.43 12.82 12.36
CA GLU A 119 -9.41 13.04 13.44
C GLU A 119 -9.57 11.80 14.33
N ARG A 120 -9.49 10.60 13.75
CA ARG A 120 -9.71 9.34 14.48
C ARG A 120 -8.48 8.82 15.23
N TYR A 121 -7.28 8.98 14.66
CA TYR A 121 -6.04 8.39 15.18
C TYR A 121 -4.98 9.41 15.58
N GLY A 122 -5.20 10.69 15.29
CA GLY A 122 -4.25 11.76 15.55
C GLY A 122 -3.23 11.96 14.44
N LEU A 123 -2.79 13.21 14.27
CA LEU A 123 -1.83 13.57 13.21
C LEU A 123 -0.49 12.87 13.39
N GLU A 124 0.00 12.72 14.62
CA GLU A 124 1.27 12.05 14.93
C GLU A 124 1.31 10.61 14.39
N THR A 125 0.21 9.87 14.53
CA THR A 125 0.09 8.50 14.01
C THR A 125 -0.02 8.49 12.49
N VAL A 126 -0.89 9.33 11.92
CA VAL A 126 -1.15 9.31 10.47
C VAL A 126 0.01 9.87 9.66
N SER A 127 0.82 10.80 10.21
CA SER A 127 2.04 11.28 9.53
C SER A 127 3.12 10.19 9.39
N GLN A 128 3.01 9.10 10.16
CA GLN A 128 3.90 7.95 10.02
C GLN A 128 3.48 7.02 8.87
N TRP A 129 2.27 7.17 8.31
CA TRP A 129 1.84 6.36 7.18
C TRP A 129 2.57 6.77 5.91
N ASN A 130 2.89 5.79 5.06
CA ASN A 130 3.58 6.01 3.79
C ASN A 130 2.56 6.05 2.65
N PHE A 131 1.75 7.10 2.51
CA PHE A 131 0.76 7.10 1.42
C PHE A 131 1.45 6.87 0.07
N GLU A 132 0.90 5.98 -0.74
CA GLU A 132 1.54 5.54 -1.98
C GLU A 132 0.57 5.61 -3.15
N THR A 133 1.12 5.84 -4.33
CA THR A 133 0.41 5.72 -5.60
C THR A 133 -0.16 4.32 -5.83
N TRP A 134 -1.01 4.20 -6.85
CA TRP A 134 -1.46 2.92 -7.41
C TRP A 134 -0.28 1.96 -7.67
N ASN A 135 -0.46 0.68 -7.36
CA ASN A 135 0.54 -0.38 -7.55
C ASN A 135 0.94 -0.58 -9.03
N GLU A 136 2.24 -0.69 -9.31
CA GLU A 136 2.82 -1.12 -10.60
C GLU A 136 2.05 -0.56 -11.83
N PRO A 137 1.94 0.78 -12.00
CA PRO A 137 1.11 1.37 -13.05
C PRO A 137 1.50 0.91 -14.46
N ASN A 138 2.75 0.50 -14.69
CA ASN A 138 3.20 -0.04 -15.96
C ASN A 138 2.67 -1.44 -16.27
N ASN A 139 2.16 -2.17 -15.29
CA ASN A 139 1.52 -3.47 -15.48
C ASN A 139 0.03 -3.35 -15.88
N HIS A 140 -0.50 -2.13 -15.92
CA HIS A 140 -1.86 -1.81 -16.36
C HIS A 140 -2.97 -2.52 -15.56
N ASP A 141 -2.71 -2.84 -14.29
CA ASP A 141 -3.71 -3.41 -13.37
C ASP A 141 -4.61 -2.31 -12.78
N PHE A 142 -5.44 -1.73 -13.66
CA PHE A 142 -6.34 -0.62 -13.36
C PHE A 142 -7.82 -1.01 -13.37
N ASP A 143 -8.13 -2.31 -13.46
CA ASP A 143 -9.48 -2.84 -13.74
C ASP A 143 -10.14 -2.08 -14.92
N ASN A 144 -11.26 -1.39 -14.67
CA ASN A 144 -12.01 -0.62 -15.66
C ASN A 144 -11.63 0.87 -15.69
N VAL A 145 -10.62 1.28 -14.93
CA VAL A 145 -10.18 2.68 -14.87
C VAL A 145 -9.23 2.96 -16.02
N SER A 146 -9.56 3.96 -16.84
CA SER A 146 -8.63 4.45 -17.85
C SER A 146 -7.53 5.25 -17.18
N MET A 147 -6.28 4.78 -17.30
CA MET A 147 -5.06 5.50 -16.91
C MET A 147 -4.04 5.42 -18.05
N SER A 148 -3.72 6.57 -18.65
CA SER A 148 -2.56 6.72 -19.54
C SER A 148 -1.38 7.34 -18.77
N VAL A 149 -0.33 7.80 -19.47
CA VAL A 149 0.76 8.61 -18.88
C VAL A 149 0.22 9.85 -18.12
N GLN A 150 -1.06 10.19 -18.28
CA GLN A 150 -1.83 11.11 -17.45
C GLN A 150 -2.12 10.61 -16.01
N PHE A 151 -1.55 9.47 -15.60
CA PHE A 151 -1.30 9.08 -14.20
C PHE A 151 -0.78 10.25 -13.33
N LEU A 152 -0.14 11.25 -13.96
CA LEU A 152 0.28 12.50 -13.34
C LEU A 152 -0.87 13.34 -12.75
N ASN A 153 -2.06 13.38 -13.39
CA ASN A 153 -3.22 14.09 -12.82
C ASN A 153 -3.72 13.42 -11.54
N TYR A 154 -3.77 12.08 -11.55
CA TYR A 154 -4.03 11.28 -10.36
C TYR A 154 -2.97 11.54 -9.27
N TYR A 155 -1.69 11.58 -9.65
CA TYR A 155 -0.59 11.86 -8.72
C TYR A 155 -0.76 13.23 -8.04
N ASP A 156 -1.06 14.27 -8.83
CA ASP A 156 -1.28 15.63 -8.32
C ASP A 156 -2.52 15.69 -7.42
N ALA A 157 -3.57 14.95 -7.75
CA ALA A 157 -4.78 14.88 -6.94
C ALA A 157 -4.53 14.21 -5.58
N CYS A 158 -3.75 13.13 -5.55
CA CYS A 158 -3.27 12.51 -4.32
C CYS A 158 -2.38 13.46 -3.52
N SER A 159 -1.41 14.10 -4.18
CA SER A 159 -0.46 15.00 -3.53
C SER A 159 -1.18 16.17 -2.85
N GLU A 160 -2.04 16.87 -3.60
CA GLU A 160 -2.73 18.05 -3.12
C GLU A 160 -3.88 17.73 -2.16
N GLY A 161 -4.50 16.55 -2.28
CA GLY A 161 -5.50 16.06 -1.32
C GLY A 161 -4.88 15.83 0.05
N LEU A 162 -3.73 15.14 0.10
CA LEU A 162 -2.98 14.92 1.34
C LEU A 162 -2.45 16.25 1.91
N ARG A 163 -1.85 17.10 1.08
CA ARG A 163 -1.33 18.41 1.49
C ARG A 163 -2.41 19.31 2.09
N ALA A 164 -3.62 19.29 1.54
CA ALA A 164 -4.77 20.03 2.06
C ALA A 164 -5.24 19.51 3.43
N ALA A 165 -5.06 18.21 3.73
CA ALA A 165 -5.37 17.66 5.04
C ALA A 165 -4.28 17.98 6.05
N SER A 166 -3.01 17.78 5.68
CA SER A 166 -1.84 18.25 6.44
C SER A 166 -0.56 18.15 5.60
N PRO A 167 0.33 19.15 5.65
CA PRO A 167 1.63 19.09 4.96
C PRO A 167 2.61 18.09 5.60
N LEU A 168 2.29 17.51 6.77
CA LEU A 168 3.12 16.51 7.44
C LEU A 168 2.91 15.08 6.93
N LEU A 169 1.89 14.85 6.09
CA LEU A 169 1.64 13.52 5.53
C LEU A 169 2.67 13.21 4.43
N ARG A 170 3.18 11.98 4.42
CA ARG A 170 4.16 11.53 3.42
C ARG A 170 3.48 10.89 2.22
N PHE A 171 3.99 11.13 1.01
CA PHE A 171 3.50 10.52 -0.23
C PHE A 171 4.64 10.17 -1.18
N GLY A 172 4.55 8.99 -1.79
CA GLY A 172 5.54 8.52 -2.75
C GLY A 172 4.96 7.53 -3.76
N GLY A 173 5.84 7.03 -4.61
CA GLY A 173 5.49 6.13 -5.72
C GLY A 173 6.71 5.85 -6.60
N PRO A 174 6.57 5.26 -7.79
CA PRO A 174 5.32 4.75 -8.37
C PRO A 174 4.96 3.33 -7.89
N GLY A 175 5.82 2.67 -7.10
CA GLY A 175 5.61 1.27 -6.72
C GLY A 175 5.76 0.32 -7.91
N ASP A 176 6.79 0.52 -8.74
CA ASP A 176 7.00 -0.20 -10.01
C ASP A 176 8.46 -0.68 -10.18
N SER A 177 8.71 -1.51 -11.18
CA SER A 177 10.05 -2.02 -11.51
C SER A 177 11.02 -0.97 -12.02
N CYS A 178 10.52 0.14 -12.60
CA CYS A 178 11.32 1.24 -13.16
C CYS A 178 12.51 0.74 -14.00
N HIS A 179 12.23 -0.14 -14.97
CA HIS A 179 13.22 -0.57 -15.94
C HIS A 179 13.71 0.60 -16.78
N SER A 180 14.93 0.50 -17.31
CA SER A 180 15.50 1.54 -18.17
C SER A 180 14.54 1.92 -19.31
N PRO A 181 14.45 3.21 -19.67
CA PRO A 181 13.63 3.65 -20.79
C PRO A 181 13.91 2.82 -22.06
N PRO A 182 12.90 2.52 -22.87
CA PRO A 182 11.50 2.97 -22.79
C PRO A 182 10.56 2.03 -22.01
N ARG A 183 11.07 1.09 -21.20
CA ARG A 183 10.26 -0.03 -20.67
C ARG A 183 9.28 0.34 -19.55
N SER A 184 9.57 1.36 -18.75
CA SER A 184 8.72 1.79 -17.62
C SER A 184 8.32 3.25 -17.76
N PRO A 185 7.55 3.64 -18.80
CA PRO A 185 7.16 5.02 -19.08
C PRO A 185 6.50 5.72 -17.88
N TYR A 186 5.60 5.05 -17.15
CA TYR A 186 4.91 5.65 -15.99
C TYR A 186 5.88 6.09 -14.90
N CYS A 187 6.86 5.25 -14.56
CA CYS A 187 7.86 5.59 -13.56
C CYS A 187 8.68 6.81 -13.97
N TRP A 188 9.24 6.80 -15.19
CA TRP A 188 10.09 7.89 -15.64
C TRP A 188 9.30 9.19 -15.88
N ALA A 189 8.05 9.09 -16.34
CA ALA A 189 7.15 10.24 -16.48
C ALA A 189 6.82 10.85 -15.12
N MET A 190 6.50 10.04 -14.10
CA MET A 190 6.22 10.52 -12.74
C MET A 190 7.42 11.23 -12.13
N LEU A 191 8.62 10.64 -12.23
CA LEU A 191 9.84 11.25 -11.71
C LEU A 191 10.16 12.58 -12.43
N GLN A 192 10.03 12.61 -13.76
CA GLN A 192 10.23 13.83 -14.53
C GLN A 192 9.20 14.92 -14.19
N HIS A 193 7.93 14.53 -13.98
CA HIS A 193 6.85 15.43 -13.59
C HIS A 193 7.07 16.03 -12.20
N CYS A 194 7.47 15.21 -11.22
CA CYS A 194 7.78 15.71 -9.88
C CYS A 194 8.98 16.67 -9.89
N TYR A 195 9.97 16.43 -10.75
CA TYR A 195 11.17 17.26 -10.83
C TYR A 195 10.94 18.59 -11.55
N ASN A 196 10.26 18.58 -12.71
CA ASN A 196 10.15 19.77 -13.58
C ASN A 196 8.83 19.84 -14.37
N GLY A 197 7.83 19.04 -14.00
CA GLY A 197 6.48 19.15 -14.54
C GLY A 197 5.71 20.32 -13.95
N THR A 198 4.44 20.45 -14.30
CA THR A 198 3.55 21.49 -13.78
C THR A 198 2.45 20.83 -12.97
N ASN A 199 2.32 21.20 -11.70
CA ASN A 199 1.25 20.71 -10.83
C ASN A 199 -0.12 21.11 -11.41
N TYR A 200 -1.00 20.13 -11.61
CA TYR A 200 -2.33 20.31 -12.20
C TYR A 200 -3.20 21.35 -11.47
N PHE A 201 -3.11 21.42 -10.14
CA PHE A 201 -3.97 22.27 -9.32
C PHE A 201 -3.38 23.65 -9.05
N THR A 202 -2.06 23.73 -8.81
CA THR A 202 -1.41 24.98 -8.41
C THR A 202 -0.75 25.71 -9.57
N GLY A 203 -0.43 25.02 -10.67
CA GLY A 203 0.37 25.56 -11.77
C GLY A 203 1.85 25.75 -11.42
N GLU A 204 2.29 25.35 -10.23
CA GLU A 204 3.68 25.43 -9.80
C GLU A 204 4.56 24.42 -10.57
N THR A 205 5.83 24.77 -10.76
CA THR A 205 6.82 23.85 -11.33
C THR A 205 7.31 22.86 -10.27
N GLY A 206 7.28 21.58 -10.61
CA GLY A 206 7.59 20.47 -9.70
C GLY A 206 6.41 20.10 -8.81
N VAL A 207 6.43 18.85 -8.35
CA VAL A 207 5.43 18.29 -7.44
C VAL A 207 6.14 17.54 -6.34
N ARG A 208 5.60 17.61 -5.12
CA ARG A 208 6.08 16.86 -3.95
C ARG A 208 6.32 15.40 -4.28
N LEU A 209 7.45 14.86 -3.81
CA LEU A 209 7.79 13.44 -3.84
C LEU A 209 8.63 13.14 -2.59
N ASP A 210 8.01 12.55 -1.56
CA ASP A 210 8.68 12.35 -0.27
C ASP A 210 9.54 11.08 -0.26
N TYR A 211 9.20 10.08 -1.09
CA TYR A 211 9.99 8.88 -1.30
C TYR A 211 9.72 8.24 -2.67
N ILE A 212 10.67 7.43 -3.13
CA ILE A 212 10.56 6.63 -4.37
C ILE A 212 10.42 5.16 -3.99
N ALA A 213 9.32 4.53 -4.41
CA ALA A 213 9.05 3.11 -4.20
C ALA A 213 9.33 2.31 -5.47
N LEU A 214 10.14 1.24 -5.34
CA LEU A 214 10.57 0.38 -6.44
C LEU A 214 10.33 -1.10 -6.13
N HIS A 215 9.89 -1.87 -7.12
CA HIS A 215 9.78 -3.33 -7.02
C HIS A 215 10.91 -4.01 -7.77
N LYS A 216 11.85 -4.61 -7.03
CA LYS A 216 12.92 -5.42 -7.62
C LYS A 216 12.74 -6.87 -7.17
N LYS A 217 12.24 -7.71 -8.08
CA LYS A 217 12.06 -9.15 -7.91
C LYS A 217 13.16 -9.83 -8.75
N VAL A 218 14.28 -10.17 -8.13
CA VAL A 218 15.37 -10.96 -8.75
C VAL A 218 15.56 -12.26 -7.97
N SER A 219 16.47 -13.15 -8.42
CA SER A 219 16.75 -14.36 -7.63
C SER A 219 17.24 -14.00 -6.22
N SER A 220 16.98 -14.87 -5.24
CA SER A 220 17.25 -14.60 -3.81
C SER A 220 18.69 -14.14 -3.55
N ASP A 221 19.67 -14.76 -4.23
CA ASP A 221 21.08 -14.41 -4.03
C ASP A 221 21.41 -13.04 -4.63
N GLN A 222 20.80 -12.69 -5.76
CA GLN A 222 21.02 -11.42 -6.44
C GLN A 222 20.40 -10.26 -5.64
N VAL A 223 19.20 -10.46 -5.06
CA VAL A 223 18.53 -9.39 -4.32
C VAL A 223 19.27 -9.11 -3.01
N ILE A 224 19.72 -10.15 -2.30
CA ILE A 224 20.51 -9.98 -1.08
C ILE A 224 21.80 -9.23 -1.38
N LYS A 225 22.52 -9.66 -2.43
CA LYS A 225 23.77 -8.99 -2.83
C LYS A 225 23.54 -7.52 -3.19
N GLN A 226 22.52 -7.21 -4.00
CA GLN A 226 22.21 -5.82 -4.38
C GLN A 226 21.93 -4.94 -3.15
N HIS A 227 21.18 -5.44 -2.18
CA HIS A 227 20.91 -4.69 -0.94
C HIS A 227 22.15 -4.55 -0.08
N GLN A 228 22.98 -5.60 0.04
CA GLN A 228 24.24 -5.53 0.77
C GLN A 228 25.20 -4.53 0.13
N ASP A 229 25.37 -4.57 -1.19
CA ASP A 229 26.22 -3.63 -1.94
C ASP A 229 25.73 -2.19 -1.74
N LEU A 230 24.41 -1.94 -1.82
CA LEU A 230 23.82 -0.62 -1.59
C LEU A 230 24.03 -0.10 -0.16
N LEU A 231 23.89 -0.98 0.85
CA LEU A 231 24.01 -0.61 2.26
C LEU A 231 25.48 -0.50 2.71
N ALA A 232 26.39 -1.22 2.07
CA ALA A 232 27.80 -1.25 2.41
C ALA A 232 28.63 -0.20 1.64
N ASP A 233 28.13 0.32 0.52
CA ASP A 233 28.82 1.35 -0.27
C ASP A 233 28.84 2.70 0.48
N PRO A 234 30.00 3.15 0.99
CA PRO A 234 30.11 4.41 1.71
C PRO A 234 29.92 5.63 0.80
N ASN A 235 29.97 5.45 -0.53
CA ASN A 235 29.77 6.49 -1.53
C ASN A 235 28.35 6.50 -2.11
N SER A 236 27.46 5.62 -1.65
CA SER A 236 26.09 5.58 -2.12
C SER A 236 25.38 6.90 -1.80
N THR A 237 24.85 7.55 -2.83
CA THR A 237 23.99 8.74 -2.69
C THR A 237 22.52 8.35 -2.45
N VAL A 238 22.21 7.06 -2.45
CA VAL A 238 20.84 6.55 -2.30
C VAL A 238 20.50 6.39 -0.82
N ASN A 239 19.55 7.19 -0.35
CA ASN A 239 19.00 7.04 1.00
C ASN A 239 17.98 5.90 1.05
N TYR A 240 18.47 4.67 1.23
CA TYR A 240 17.63 3.48 1.35
C TYR A 240 16.96 3.39 2.73
N THR A 241 15.63 3.49 2.79
CA THR A 241 14.89 3.66 4.04
C THR A 241 13.96 2.52 4.41
N LEU A 242 13.52 1.71 3.43
CA LEU A 242 12.53 0.65 3.66
C LEU A 242 12.72 -0.53 2.70
N LEU A 243 12.64 -1.75 3.26
CA LEU A 243 12.55 -3.02 2.55
C LEU A 243 11.25 -3.72 2.99
N SER A 244 10.37 -4.05 2.05
CA SER A 244 9.14 -4.79 2.35
C SER A 244 9.19 -6.17 1.73
N ASN A 245 8.93 -7.21 2.52
CA ASN A 245 8.68 -8.55 1.99
C ASN A 245 7.18 -8.72 1.84
N ASP A 246 6.70 -8.71 0.60
CA ASP A 246 5.28 -8.80 0.28
C ASP A 246 4.76 -10.24 0.48
N ASN A 247 4.42 -10.61 1.72
CA ASN A 247 4.16 -11.99 2.11
C ASN A 247 3.05 -12.16 3.15
N ALA A 248 2.18 -11.16 3.35
CA ALA A 248 1.00 -11.26 4.23
C ALA A 248 -0.21 -11.90 3.55
N PHE A 249 -0.02 -12.51 2.38
CA PHE A 249 -1.05 -13.29 1.68
C PHE A 249 -1.58 -14.43 2.56
N LEU A 250 -2.87 -14.76 2.39
CA LEU A 250 -3.44 -16.01 2.88
C LEU A 250 -3.15 -17.14 1.89
N SER A 251 -2.64 -18.27 2.37
CA SER A 251 -2.36 -19.42 1.50
C SER A 251 -3.63 -20.16 1.08
N TYR A 252 -3.58 -20.86 -0.05
CA TYR A 252 -4.68 -21.67 -0.59
C TYR A 252 -4.31 -23.15 -0.67
N HIS A 253 -5.31 -24.03 -0.52
CA HIS A 253 -5.17 -25.47 -0.77
C HIS A 253 -4.79 -25.72 -2.25
N PRO A 254 -3.93 -26.72 -2.57
CA PRO A 254 -3.29 -27.69 -1.68
C PRO A 254 -1.90 -27.25 -1.16
N HIS A 255 -1.61 -25.95 -1.14
CA HIS A 255 -0.27 -25.40 -0.91
C HIS A 255 -0.15 -24.49 0.33
N PRO A 256 -0.60 -24.93 1.53
CA PRO A 256 -0.63 -24.07 2.71
C PRO A 256 0.75 -23.56 3.15
N PHE A 257 1.81 -24.35 2.91
CA PHE A 257 3.17 -23.99 3.34
C PHE A 257 4.08 -23.47 2.22
N THR A 258 3.84 -23.86 0.97
CA THR A 258 4.78 -23.63 -0.14
C THR A 258 4.57 -22.29 -0.85
N GLN A 259 3.45 -21.60 -0.59
CA GLN A 259 3.23 -20.23 -1.07
C GLN A 259 4.01 -19.20 -0.24
N ARG A 260 4.23 -18.00 -0.81
CA ARG A 260 4.97 -16.89 -0.18
C ARG A 260 4.12 -16.17 0.87
N THR A 261 3.91 -16.82 2.00
CA THR A 261 3.07 -16.35 3.11
C THR A 261 3.82 -16.32 4.45
N LEU A 262 3.43 -15.43 5.37
CA LEU A 262 3.88 -15.40 6.76
C LEU A 262 3.22 -16.51 7.59
N THR A 263 1.99 -16.87 7.24
CA THR A 263 1.17 -17.89 7.92
C THR A 263 0.75 -18.98 6.93
N ALA A 264 0.54 -20.20 7.43
CA ALA A 264 -0.04 -21.30 6.67
C ALA A 264 -1.50 -21.45 7.08
N ARG A 265 -2.41 -21.22 6.13
CA ARG A 265 -3.86 -21.27 6.34
C ARG A 265 -4.43 -22.66 6.12
N PHE A 266 -5.27 -23.10 7.05
CA PHE A 266 -6.07 -24.32 6.99
C PHE A 266 -7.54 -23.98 7.14
N GLN A 267 -8.32 -24.27 6.10
CA GLN A 267 -9.78 -24.20 6.13
C GLN A 267 -10.32 -25.57 6.57
N VAL A 268 -10.74 -25.68 7.83
CA VAL A 268 -11.11 -26.95 8.48
C VAL A 268 -12.59 -27.22 8.24
N ASN A 269 -12.90 -27.57 6.99
CA ASN A 269 -14.28 -27.65 6.49
C ASN A 269 -15.08 -28.85 7.02
N ASN A 270 -14.45 -29.80 7.71
CA ASN A 270 -15.08 -30.98 8.29
C ASN A 270 -15.59 -30.78 9.74
N THR A 271 -15.68 -29.53 10.20
CA THR A 271 -16.25 -29.15 11.51
C THR A 271 -17.59 -28.44 11.37
N GLN A 272 -18.37 -28.37 12.45
CA GLN A 272 -19.64 -27.63 12.48
C GLN A 272 -19.66 -26.61 13.64
N PRO A 273 -19.59 -25.29 13.34
CA PRO A 273 -19.38 -24.70 12.03
C PRO A 273 -17.94 -24.95 11.50
N PRO A 274 -17.71 -24.89 10.17
CA PRO A 274 -16.38 -24.79 9.61
C PRO A 274 -15.60 -23.63 10.24
N HIS A 275 -14.29 -23.80 10.40
CA HIS A 275 -13.44 -22.75 10.96
C HIS A 275 -12.08 -22.70 10.25
N VAL A 276 -11.29 -21.67 10.56
CA VAL A 276 -9.97 -21.44 9.99
C VAL A 276 -8.90 -21.50 11.08
N GLN A 277 -7.78 -22.11 10.75
CA GLN A 277 -6.57 -22.14 11.58
C GLN A 277 -5.41 -21.55 10.78
N LEU A 278 -4.58 -20.75 11.44
CA LEU A 278 -3.31 -20.26 10.89
C LEU A 278 -2.16 -20.83 11.70
N LEU A 279 -1.14 -21.33 11.02
CA LEU A 279 0.12 -21.71 11.64
C LEU A 279 1.19 -20.68 11.27
N ARG A 280 1.92 -20.18 12.27
CA ARG A 280 3.10 -19.34 12.06
C ARG A 280 4.16 -20.11 11.27
N LYS A 281 4.60 -19.57 10.12
CA LYS A 281 5.72 -20.14 9.36
C LYS A 281 7.06 -19.61 9.89
N PRO A 282 8.19 -20.30 9.62
CA PRO A 282 9.51 -19.88 10.08
C PRO A 282 9.87 -18.43 9.73
N VAL A 283 9.48 -17.95 8.55
CA VAL A 283 9.76 -16.57 8.11
C VAL A 283 9.18 -15.51 9.06
N LEU A 284 7.98 -15.74 9.62
CA LEU A 284 7.39 -14.82 10.59
C LEU A 284 8.12 -14.87 11.94
N SER A 285 8.63 -16.04 12.34
CA SER A 285 9.48 -16.16 13.53
C SER A 285 10.82 -15.42 13.36
N VAL A 286 11.41 -15.44 12.16
CA VAL A 286 12.63 -14.69 11.84
C VAL A 286 12.42 -13.19 12.02
N MET A 287 11.24 -12.66 11.66
CA MET A 287 10.92 -11.25 11.91
C MET A 287 10.96 -10.91 13.41
N GLY A 288 10.57 -11.85 14.28
CA GLY A 288 10.69 -11.70 15.73
C GLY A 288 12.14 -11.68 16.23
N LEU A 289 13.04 -12.43 15.59
CA LEU A 289 14.47 -12.38 15.90
C LEU A 289 15.09 -11.05 15.44
N LEU A 290 14.77 -10.60 14.22
CA LEU A 290 15.22 -9.31 13.70
C LEU A 290 14.70 -8.13 14.53
N ALA A 291 13.55 -8.29 15.19
CA ALA A 291 12.99 -7.25 16.05
C ALA A 291 13.83 -6.99 17.32
N LEU A 292 14.72 -7.91 17.71
CA LEU A 292 15.61 -7.79 18.88
C LEU A 292 16.91 -7.02 18.60
N LEU A 293 17.23 -6.77 17.33
CA LEU A 293 18.31 -5.86 16.93
C LEU A 293 17.99 -4.40 17.31
#